data_AF-A0A259NPD7-F1
#
_entry.id   AF-A0A259NPD7-F1
#
_cell.length_a   1.000
_cell.length_b   1.000
_cell.length_c   1.000
_cell.angle_alpha   90.00
_cell.angle_beta   90.00
_cell.angle_gamma   90.00
#
_symmetry.space_group_name_H-M   'P 1'
#
loop_
_entity.id
_entity.type
_entity.pdbx_description
1 polymer ?
#
loop_
_entity_poly.entity_id
_entity_poly.type
_entity_poly.pdbx_seq_one_letter_code
_entity_poly.pdbx_strand_id
1 'polypeptide(L)'
;APAKGNSMNGGKNPIKNGDLLLLEWVTPVSAGSISNNVMAIERLDEAGDATYLLRVVKKQPDGSYLLYANNPDYEVLPASSDMRTFARLKAIITSDELA
;
A
#
# COMPACT_ATOMS: atom_id res chain seq x y z
N ALA A 1 -1.00 -13.97 2.98
CA ALA A 1 -0.38 -13.76 4.31
C ALA A 1 -1.01 -12.54 4.96
N PRO A 2 -1.09 -12.47 6.30
CA PRO A 2 -1.53 -11.27 7.00
C PRO A 2 -0.57 -10.09 6.81
N ALA A 3 -1.02 -8.89 7.14
CA ALA A 3 -0.19 -7.68 7.18
C ALA A 3 0.99 -7.87 8.14
N LYS A 4 2.16 -7.36 7.77
CA LYS A 4 3.39 -7.42 8.58
C LYS A 4 4.00 -6.04 8.76
N GLY A 5 4.40 -5.72 9.99
CA GLY A 5 5.04 -4.45 10.34
C GLY A 5 4.04 -3.37 10.78
N ASN A 6 4.57 -2.15 11.01
CA ASN A 6 3.82 -1.07 11.68
C ASN A 6 3.69 0.21 10.83
N SER A 7 4.07 0.19 9.56
CA SER A 7 4.05 1.39 8.70
C SER A 7 2.65 2.00 8.51
N MET A 8 1.61 1.17 8.65
CA MET A 8 0.22 1.55 8.36
C MET A 8 -0.69 1.57 9.60
N ASN A 9 -0.13 1.43 10.81
CA ASN A 9 -0.91 1.31 12.05
C ASN A 9 -1.34 2.66 12.69
N GLY A 10 -1.15 3.78 11.98
CA GLY A 10 -1.57 5.11 12.43
C GLY A 10 -2.85 5.60 11.73
N GLY A 11 -3.29 6.81 12.09
CA GLY A 11 -4.46 7.47 11.49
C GLY A 11 -5.81 6.90 11.96
N LYS A 12 -6.88 7.26 11.23
CA LYS A 12 -8.27 6.91 11.61
C LYS A 12 -8.64 5.45 11.37
N ASN A 13 -8.05 4.82 10.36
CA ASN A 13 -8.29 3.43 9.96
C ASN A 13 -6.94 2.68 9.97
N PRO A 14 -6.42 2.31 11.15
CA PRO A 14 -5.10 1.70 11.25
C PRO A 14 -5.10 0.27 10.72
N ILE A 15 -4.08 -0.08 9.93
CA ILE A 15 -3.77 -1.46 9.54
C ILE A 15 -2.68 -1.96 10.49
N LYS A 16 -3.01 -2.94 11.32
CA LYS A 16 -2.13 -3.49 12.34
C LYS A 16 -1.39 -4.73 11.83
N ASN A 17 -0.24 -5.00 12.43
CA ASN A 17 0.46 -6.24 12.21
C ASN A 17 -0.45 -7.43 12.57
N GLY A 18 -0.63 -8.36 11.64
CA GLY A 18 -1.53 -9.51 11.77
C GLY A 18 -2.90 -9.35 11.12
N ASP A 19 -3.27 -8.16 10.65
CA ASP A 19 -4.56 -7.95 9.99
C ASP A 19 -4.67 -8.73 8.67
N LEU A 20 -5.84 -9.29 8.39
CA LEU A 20 -6.15 -9.88 7.09
C LEU A 20 -6.66 -8.78 6.15
N LEU A 21 -6.11 -8.71 4.95
CA LEU A 21 -6.41 -7.62 4.01
C LEU A 21 -7.10 -8.15 2.77
N LEU A 22 -8.22 -7.53 2.41
CA LEU A 22 -8.82 -7.69 1.10
C LEU A 22 -8.19 -6.71 0.13
N LEU A 23 -7.51 -7.24 -0.88
CA LEU A 23 -6.87 -6.47 -1.94
C LEU A 23 -7.55 -6.73 -3.29
N GLU A 24 -7.86 -5.66 -4.01
CA GLU A 24 -8.34 -5.69 -5.39
C GLU A 24 -7.14 -5.56 -6.33
N TRP A 25 -6.96 -6.52 -7.23
CA TRP A 25 -5.92 -6.43 -8.24
C TRP A 25 -6.19 -5.30 -9.23
N VAL A 26 -5.18 -4.50 -9.51
CA VAL A 26 -5.27 -3.39 -10.46
C VAL A 26 -5.05 -3.93 -11.88
N THR A 27 -6.06 -3.78 -12.72
CA THR A 27 -6.04 -4.12 -14.15
C THR A 27 -6.17 -2.85 -14.98
N PRO A 28 -5.92 -2.87 -16.30
CA PRO A 28 -6.18 -1.71 -17.16
C PRO A 28 -7.62 -1.19 -17.04
N VAL A 29 -8.58 -2.07 -16.74
CA VAL A 29 -10.01 -1.72 -16.59
C VAL A 29 -10.31 -1.17 -15.18
N SER A 30 -9.63 -1.66 -14.15
CA SER A 30 -9.80 -1.22 -12.75
C SER A 30 -8.75 -0.19 -12.29
N ALA A 31 -7.93 0.31 -13.22
CA ALA A 31 -6.81 1.21 -12.95
C ALA A 31 -7.25 2.39 -12.09
N GLY A 32 -8.35 3.05 -12.49
CA GLY A 32 -8.91 4.19 -11.79
C GLY A 32 -7.83 5.20 -11.40
N SER A 33 -8.08 5.96 -10.33
CA SER A 33 -7.01 6.73 -9.68
C SER A 33 -6.34 5.87 -8.62
N ILE A 34 -5.00 5.84 -8.62
CA ILE A 34 -4.22 5.29 -7.50
C ILE A 34 -4.01 6.34 -6.39
N SER A 35 -4.17 7.62 -6.71
CA SER A 35 -3.96 8.72 -5.75
C SER A 35 -4.94 8.63 -4.59
N ASN A 36 -4.44 8.95 -3.40
CA ASN A 36 -5.11 8.89 -2.10
C ASN A 36 -5.61 7.50 -1.67
N ASN A 37 -5.20 6.44 -2.36
CA ASN A 37 -5.53 5.07 -1.97
C ASN A 37 -4.33 4.40 -1.27
N VAL A 38 -4.63 3.46 -0.38
CA VAL A 38 -3.64 2.51 0.13
C VAL A 38 -3.40 1.45 -0.94
N MET A 39 -2.17 1.39 -1.45
CA MET A 39 -1.76 0.48 -2.51
C MET A 39 -0.76 -0.53 -1.97
N ALA A 40 -0.88 -1.77 -2.44
CA ALA A 40 0.19 -2.76 -2.39
C ALA A 40 1.19 -2.46 -3.52
N ILE A 41 2.45 -2.39 -3.14
CA ILE A 41 3.56 -1.97 -3.98
C ILE A 41 4.61 -3.05 -3.93
N GLU A 42 4.99 -3.54 -5.09
CA GLU A 42 6.17 -4.37 -5.27
C GLU A 42 7.37 -3.46 -5.54
N ARG A 43 8.50 -3.76 -4.91
CA ARG A 43 9.78 -3.11 -5.15
C ARG A 43 10.83 -4.18 -5.40
N LEU A 44 11.50 -4.09 -6.54
CA LEU A 44 12.60 -4.99 -6.88
C LEU A 44 13.93 -4.37 -6.42
N ASP A 45 14.83 -5.16 -5.88
CA ASP A 45 16.21 -4.73 -5.65
C ASP A 45 17.11 -5.00 -6.86
N GLU A 46 18.41 -4.71 -6.74
CA GLU A 46 19.40 -4.89 -7.82
C GLU A 46 19.58 -6.35 -8.24
N ALA A 47 19.31 -7.31 -7.35
CA ALA A 47 19.34 -8.74 -7.65
C ALA A 47 18.03 -9.24 -8.28
N GLY A 48 16.99 -8.39 -8.30
CA GLY A 48 15.65 -8.72 -8.79
C GLY A 48 14.76 -9.35 -7.71
N ASP A 49 15.18 -9.34 -6.45
CA ASP A 49 14.38 -9.86 -5.34
C ASP A 49 13.26 -8.87 -5.01
N ALA A 50 12.05 -9.41 -4.85
CA ALA A 50 10.86 -8.61 -4.59
C ALA A 50 10.62 -8.37 -3.10
N THR A 51 10.43 -7.10 -2.76
CA THR A 51 9.95 -6.65 -1.44
C THR A 51 8.59 -5.98 -1.60
N TYR A 52 7.73 -6.14 -0.60
CA TYR A 52 6.34 -5.68 -0.67
C TYR A 52 6.05 -4.63 0.41
N LEU A 53 5.37 -3.56 0.00
CA LEU A 53 4.99 -2.43 0.85
C LEU A 53 3.50 -2.13 0.73
N LEU A 54 2.92 -1.58 1.80
CA LEU A 54 1.62 -0.89 1.76
C LEU A 54 1.84 0.57 2.07
N ARG A 55 1.35 1.47 1.20
CA ARG A 55 1.48 2.93 1.35
C ARG A 55 0.29 3.67 0.76
N VAL A 56 0.00 4.86 1.29
CA VAL A 56 -0.91 5.81 0.63
C VAL A 56 -0.15 6.51 -0.50
N VAL A 57 -0.62 6.38 -1.74
CA VAL A 57 -0.03 7.04 -2.90
C VAL A 57 -0.58 8.46 -3.01
N LYS A 58 0.26 9.50 -3.11
CA LYS A 58 -0.18 10.87 -3.37
C LYS A 58 0.57 11.49 -4.54
N LYS A 59 -0.18 11.90 -5.57
CA LYS A 59 0.34 12.68 -6.68
C LYS A 59 0.66 14.11 -6.24
N GLN A 60 1.85 14.59 -6.56
CA GLN A 60 2.30 15.94 -6.29
C GLN A 60 1.95 16.89 -7.44
N PRO A 61 1.97 18.22 -7.22
CA PRO A 61 1.71 19.21 -8.27
C PRO A 61 2.64 19.11 -9.48
N ASP A 62 3.90 18.68 -9.26
CA ASP A 62 4.90 18.46 -10.31
C ASP A 62 4.71 17.15 -11.09
N GLY A 63 3.68 16.37 -10.75
CA GLY A 63 3.36 15.10 -11.38
C GLY A 63 4.08 13.88 -10.78
N SER A 64 5.03 14.08 -9.87
CA SER A 64 5.66 12.99 -9.12
C SER A 64 4.68 12.34 -8.15
N TYR A 65 5.05 11.18 -7.62
CA TYR A 65 4.26 10.47 -6.62
C TYR A 65 5.09 10.26 -5.35
N LEU A 66 4.45 10.52 -4.21
CA LEU A 66 4.99 10.23 -2.88
C LEU A 66 4.17 9.13 -2.21
N LEU A 67 4.84 8.28 -1.45
CA LEU A 67 4.29 7.12 -0.77
C LEU A 67 4.32 7.36 0.74
N TYR A 68 3.15 7.54 1.33
CA TYR A 68 3.01 7.88 2.74
C TYR A 68 2.71 6.65 3.58
N ALA A 69 3.37 6.58 4.73
CA ALA A 69 2.92 5.81 5.88
C ALA A 69 1.65 6.43 6.47
N ASN A 70 0.79 5.62 7.09
CA ASN A 70 -0.19 6.17 8.03
C ASN A 70 0.42 6.34 9.43
N ASN A 71 1.47 5.59 9.76
CA ASN A 71 2.24 5.78 11.00
C ASN A 71 3.27 6.92 10.79
N PRO A 72 3.21 8.01 11.59
CA PRO A 72 4.11 9.16 11.44
C PRO A 72 5.59 8.86 11.75
N ASP A 73 5.89 7.74 12.42
CA ASP A 73 7.26 7.33 12.72
C ASP A 73 8.03 6.83 11.47
N TYR A 74 7.33 6.65 10.36
CA TYR A 74 7.90 6.16 9.10
C TYR A 74 8.01 7.31 8.10
N GLU A 75 9.13 7.36 7.40
CA GLU A 75 9.40 8.35 6.37
C GLU A 75 8.43 8.26 5.18
N VAL A 76 8.30 9.40 4.49
CA VAL A 76 7.62 9.49 3.19
C VAL A 76 8.64 9.11 2.11
N LEU A 77 8.27 8.17 1.26
CA LEU A 77 9.15 7.69 0.19
C LEU A 77 8.78 8.32 -1.15
N PRO A 78 9.73 8.82 -1.95
CA PRO A 78 9.46 9.12 -3.35
C PRO A 78 9.22 7.81 -4.12
N ALA A 79 8.25 7.81 -5.03
CA ALA A 79 8.08 6.69 -5.95
C ALA A 79 9.24 6.66 -6.96
N SER A 80 9.77 5.48 -7.19
CA SER A 80 10.89 5.23 -8.10
C SER A 80 10.54 4.14 -9.11
N SER A 81 11.36 4.00 -10.16
CA SER A 81 11.10 3.09 -11.29
C SER A 81 11.20 1.60 -10.93
N ASP A 82 11.85 1.26 -9.82
CA ASP A 82 11.91 -0.09 -9.25
C ASP A 82 10.61 -0.48 -8.51
N MET A 83 9.65 0.44 -8.40
CA MET A 83 8.38 0.22 -7.70
C MET A 83 7.19 0.09 -8.65
N ARG A 84 6.31 -0.87 -8.36
CA ARG A 84 5.07 -1.12 -9.09
C ARG A 84 3.88 -1.25 -8.15
N THR A 85 2.86 -0.41 -8.34
CA THR A 85 1.55 -0.63 -7.72
C THR A 85 0.83 -1.77 -8.44
N PHE A 86 0.25 -2.72 -7.70
CA PHE A 86 -0.41 -3.88 -8.31
C PHE A 86 -1.76 -4.25 -7.67
N ALA A 87 -2.02 -3.84 -6.44
CA ALA A 87 -3.32 -4.04 -5.81
C ALA A 87 -3.72 -2.86 -4.91
N ARG A 88 -5.02 -2.63 -4.77
CA ARG A 88 -5.62 -1.60 -3.93
C ARG A 88 -6.25 -2.25 -2.69
N LEU A 89 -6.04 -1.66 -1.51
CA LEU A 89 -6.76 -2.08 -0.31
C LEU A 89 -8.25 -1.76 -0.45
N LYS A 90 -9.09 -2.77 -0.20
CA LYS A 90 -10.56 -2.63 -0.17
C LYS A 90 -11.11 -2.66 1.25
N ALA A 91 -10.61 -3.57 2.07
CA ALA A 91 -11.05 -3.75 3.44
C ALA A 91 -9.99 -4.44 4.29
N ILE A 92 -10.08 -4.25 5.61
CA ILE A 92 -9.47 -5.13 6.60
C ILE A 92 -10.55 -6.14 6.96
N ILE A 93 -10.24 -7.43 6.78
CA ILE A 93 -11.17 -8.51 7.10
C ILE A 93 -11.15 -8.75 8.60
N THR A 94 -12.33 -8.68 9.19
CA THR A 94 -12.59 -8.98 10.59
C THR A 94 -13.04 -10.42 10.76
N SER A 95 -12.89 -10.98 11.97
CA SER A 95 -13.28 -12.36 12.25
C SER A 95 -14.75 -12.64 11.95
N ASP A 96 -15.62 -11.63 12.09
CA ASP A 96 -17.06 -11.77 11.85
C ASP A 96 -17.41 -11.95 10.35
N GLU A 97 -16.51 -11.54 9.44
CA GLU A 97 -16.68 -11.69 7.98
C GLU A 97 -16.15 -13.04 7.46
N LEU A 98 -15.47 -13.82 8.32
CA LEU A 98 -14.93 -15.15 7.99
C LEU A 98 -15.80 -16.30 8.53
N ALA A 99 -16.87 -15.99 9.26
CA ALA A 99 -17.75 -16.95 9.93
C ALA A 99 -18.93 -17.42 9.06
#